data_AF-A0A5P0YYV9-F1
#
_entry.id   AF-A0A5P0YYV9-F1
#
_cell.length_a   1.000
_cell.length_b   1.000
_cell.length_c   1.000
_cell.angle_alpha   90.00
_cell.angle_beta   90.00
_cell.angle_gamma   90.00
#
_symmetry.space_group_name_H-M   'P 1'
#
loop_
_entity.id
_entity.type
_entity.pdbx_description
1 polymer ?
#
loop_
_entity_poly.entity_id
_entity_poly.type
_entity_poly.pdbx_seq_one_letter_code
_entity_poly.pdbx_strand_id
1 'polypeptide(L)' 'MILSVSGVLLLGVIAFLFFRKDGMKLSHAAVCALFGFYLADSALAAGIHAGSNTVANLLSGLAL' A
#
# COMPACT_ATOMS: atom_id res chain seq x y z
N MET A 1 -1.30 6.86 -12.52
CA MET A 1 -2.21 6.74 -11.36
C MET A 1 -1.37 6.85 -10.09
N ILE A 2 -1.60 7.86 -9.27
CA ILE A 2 -0.74 8.28 -8.14
C ILE A 2 -0.86 7.35 -6.90
N LEU A 3 -1.13 6.05 -7.09
CA LEU A 3 -1.81 5.15 -6.14
C LEU A 3 -3.30 5.49 -6.10
N SER A 4 -4.16 4.47 -6.23
CA SER A 4 -5.59 4.66 -5.99
C SER A 4 -5.75 5.16 -4.55
N VAL A 5 -6.44 6.29 -4.35
CA VAL A 5 -6.70 6.87 -3.03
C VAL A 5 -7.22 5.79 -2.07
N SER A 6 -8.05 4.86 -2.57
CA SER A 6 -8.54 3.71 -1.82
C SER A 6 -7.44 2.76 -1.32
N GLY A 7 -6.38 2.54 -2.09
CA GLY A 7 -5.25 1.68 -1.68
C GLY A 7 -4.45 2.30 -0.54
N VAL A 8 -4.18 3.60 -0.61
CA VAL A 8 -3.47 4.34 0.46
C VAL A 8 -4.30 4.39 1.73
N LEU A 9 -5.61 4.65 1.60
CA LEU A 9 -6.54 4.64 2.73
C LEU A 9 -6.62 3.26 3.39
N LEU A 10 -6.72 2.18 2.60
CA LEU A 10 -6.77 0.81 3.12
C LEU A 10 -5.48 0.44 3.86
N LEU A 11 -4.32 0.79 3.30
CA LEU A 11 -3.03 0.59 3.97
C LEU A 11 -2.93 1.41 5.26
N GLY A 12 -3.41 2.65 5.25
CA GLY A 12 -3.47 3.51 6.43
C GLY A 12 -4.36 2.95 7.55
N VAL A 13 -5.53 2.40 7.20
CA VAL A 13 -6.43 1.74 8.17
C VAL A 13 -5.78 0.49 8.77
N ILE A 14 -5.13 -0.34 7.96
CA ILE A 14 -4.41 -1.53 8.43
C ILE A 14 -3.26 -1.13 9.37
N ALA A 15 -2.45 -0.13 8.99
CA ALA A 15 -1.39 0.40 9.82
C ALA A 15 -1.93 0.95 11.16
N PHE A 16 -3.07 1.65 11.13
CA PHE A 16 -3.74 2.15 12.32
C PHE A 16 -4.27 1.02 13.22
N LEU A 17 -4.80 -0.07 12.64
CA LEU A 17 -5.22 -1.25 13.40
C LEU A 17 -4.03 -1.94 14.09
N PHE A 18 -2.91 -2.11 13.39
CA PHE A 18 -1.67 -2.63 14.00
C PHE A 18 -1.14 -1.68 15.08
N PHE A 19 -1.27 -0.37 14.90
CA PHE A 19 -0.89 0.61 15.92
C PHE A 19 -1.71 0.46 17.20
N ARG A 20 -3.01 0.16 17.05
CA ARG A 20 -3.94 -0.05 18.17
C ARG A 20 -3.75 -1.39 18.88
N LYS A 21 -3.53 -2.49 18.15
CA LYS A 21 -3.50 -3.85 18.72
C LYS A 21 -2.11 -4.29 19.20
N ASP A 22 -1.04 -3.87 18.54
CA ASP A 22 0.32 -4.37 18.79
C ASP A 22 1.26 -3.32 19.42
N GLY A 23 0.76 -2.10 19.66
CA GLY A 23 1.56 -1.04 20.27
C GLY A 23 2.75 -0.61 19.40
N MET A 24 2.55 -0.52 18.07
CA MET A 24 3.60 -0.02 17.18
C MET A 24 4.14 1.31 17.70
N LYS A 25 5.46 1.38 17.87
CA LYS A 25 6.13 2.62 18.21
C LYS A 25 5.98 3.59 17.05
N LEU A 26 5.87 4.88 17.37
CA LEU A 26 5.76 5.95 16.36
C LEU A 26 6.90 5.90 15.32
N SER A 27 8.06 5.35 15.70
CA SER A 27 9.18 5.09 14.79
C SER A 27 8.83 4.15 13.63
N HIS A 28 8.01 3.11 13.85
CA HIS A 28 7.60 2.19 12.77
C HIS A 28 6.69 2.89 11.77
N ALA A 29 5.73 3.67 12.27
CA ALA A 29 4.85 4.47 11.41
C ALA A 29 5.65 5.48 10.58
N ALA A 30 6.61 6.17 11.19
CA ALA A 30 7.48 7.11 10.50
C ALA A 30 8.34 6.42 9.42
N VAL A 31 8.98 5.28 9.75
CA VAL A 31 9.79 4.53 8.78
C VAL A 31 8.94 3.98 7.64
N CYS A 32 7.73 3.44 7.91
CA CYS A 32 6.81 2.99 6.86
C CYS A 32 6.37 4.13 5.93
N ALA A 33 6.07 5.31 6.48
CA ALA A 33 5.66 6.46 5.69
C ALA A 33 6.81 6.96 4.78
N LEU A 34 8.03 7.09 5.35
CA LEU A 34 9.22 7.49 4.60
C LEU A 34 9.59 6.45 3.53
N PHE A 35 9.52 5.17 3.87
CA PHE A 35 9.76 4.08 2.94
C PHE A 35 8.73 4.09 1.79
N GLY A 36 7.46 4.34 2.08
CA GLY A 36 6.42 4.48 1.05
C GLY A 36 6.70 5.64 0.09
N PHE A 37 7.15 6.80 0.61
CA PHE A 37 7.56 7.93 -0.22
C PHE A 37 8.77 7.61 -1.10
N TYR A 38 9.78 6.94 -0.55
CA TYR A 38 10.95 6.49 -1.30
C TYR A 38 10.58 5.49 -2.40
N LEU A 39 9.68 4.54 -2.09
CA LEU A 39 9.24 3.52 -3.04
C LEU A 39 8.43 4.12 -4.21
N ALA A 40 7.65 5.16 -3.94
CA ALA A 40 6.83 5.86 -4.93
C ALA A 40 7.66 6.58 -6.01
N ASP A 41 8.84 7.08 -5.66
CA ASP A 41 9.77 7.73 -6.61
C ASP A 41 10.71 6.72 -7.29
N SER A 42 10.89 5.53 -6.71
CA SER A 42 11.80 4.52 -7.24
C SER A 42 11.31 3.87 -8.55
N ALA A 43 12.25 3.33 -9.33
CA ALA A 43 11.94 2.51 -10.51
C ALA A 43 11.06 1.28 -10.20
N LEU A 44 10.98 0.86 -8.93
CA LEU A 44 10.11 -0.24 -8.47
C LEU A 44 8.62 0.14 -8.53
N ALA A 45 8.27 1.42 -8.52
CA ALA A 45 6.89 1.89 -8.60
C ALA A 45 6.18 1.34 -9.84
N ALA A 46 6.88 1.27 -10.98
CA ALA A 46 6.34 0.69 -12.22
C ALA A 46 6.01 -0.80 -12.07
N GLY A 47 6.88 -1.57 -11.40
CA GLY A 47 6.66 -2.99 -11.12
C GLY A 47 5.47 -3.22 -10.18
N ILE A 48 5.31 -2.39 -9.15
CA ILE A 48 4.17 -2.45 -8.23
C ILE A 48 2.85 -2.17 -8.97
N HIS A 49 2.86 -1.18 -9.86
CA HIS A 49 1.69 -0.83 -10.66
C HIS A 49 1.28 -1.97 -11.60
N ALA A 50 2.25 -2.56 -12.29
CA ALA A 50 2.03 -3.70 -13.17
C ALA A 50 1.48 -4.91 -12.40
N GLY A 51 2.08 -5.24 -11.25
CA GLY A 51 1.60 -6.32 -10.38
C GLY A 51 0.18 -6.09 -9.87
N SER A 52 -0.12 -4.86 -9.45
CA SER A 52 -1.47 -4.49 -8.98
C SER A 52 -2.52 -4.59 -10.09
N ASN A 53 -2.17 -4.17 -11.32
CA ASN A 53 -3.03 -4.33 -12.48
C ASN A 53 -3.29 -5.80 -12.84
N THR A 54 -2.27 -6.66 -12.71
CA THR A 54 -2.43 -8.11 -12.89
C THR A 54 -3.42 -8.68 -11.89
N VAL A 55 -3.29 -8.37 -10.60
CA VAL A 55 -4.23 -8.84 -9.57
C VAL A 55 -5.64 -8.30 -9.80
N ALA A 56 -5.78 -7.03 -10.17
CA ALA A 56 -7.08 -6.43 -10.50
C ALA A 56 -7.73 -7.13 -11.70
N ASN A 57 -6.96 -7.48 -12.73
CA ASN A 57 -7.47 -8.19 -13.90
C ASN A 57 -7.90 -9.63 -13.56
N LEU A 58 -7.15 -10.33 -12.69
CA LEU A 58 -7.53 -11.66 -12.19
C LEU A 58 -8.83 -11.61 -11.37
N LEU A 59 -8.99 -10.62 -10.49
CA LEU A 59 -10.22 -10.40 -9.73
C LEU A 59 -11.40 -10.03 -10.62
N SER A 60 -11.18 -9.18 -11.63
CA SER A 60 -12.21 -8.80 -12.60
C SER A 60 -12.67 -9.99 -13.46
N GLY A 61 -11.75 -10.92 -13.77
CA GLY A 61 -12.08 -12.16 -14.47
C GLY A 61 -12.74 -13.24 -13.58
N LEU A 62 -12.61 -13.13 -12.26
CA LEU A 62 -13.27 -14.01 -11.27
C LEU A 62 -14.64 -13.47 -10.82
N ALA A 63 -14.96 -12.21 -11.14
CA ALA A 63 -16.29 -11.66 -10.90
C ALA A 63 -17.30 -12.45 -11.74
N LEU A 64 -18.01 -13.37 -11.06
CA LEU A 64 -19.17 -14.11 -11.53
C LEU A 64 -20.31 -13.13 -11.86
#